data_AF-A0A3N9XIL9-F1
#
_entry.id   AF-A0A3N9XIL9-F1
#
_cell.length_a   1.000
_cell.length_b   1.000
_cell.length_c   1.000
_cell.angle_alpha   90.00
_cell.angle_beta   90.00
_cell.angle_gamma   90.00
#
_symmetry.space_group_name_H-M   'P 1'
#
loop_
_entity.id
_entity.type
_entity.pdbx_description
1 polymer ?
#
loop_
_entity_poly.entity_id
_entity_poly.type
_entity_poly.pdbx_seq_one_letter_code
_entity_poly.pdbx_strand_id
1 'polypeptide(L)'
;MRKALVIVSALLLVAFAVQFVLAAVGGFTRPAGEDAYALHSVNGMAVIPILTVLTALFAALAKAPGKVIGLAILPIGLVVLQPLIAMLAEASTDASGVSTPLGLTIGGLHALNGIIAVHVVVGVHRAARQLAVPVPAGTARLVTREGEPA
;
A
#
# COMPACT_ATOMS: atom_id res chain seq x y z
N MET A 1 -6.50 16.55 8.71
CA MET A 1 -6.13 15.42 7.82
C MET A 1 -5.57 14.19 8.53
N ARG A 2 -5.03 14.26 9.75
CA ARG A 2 -4.48 13.08 10.46
C ARG A 2 -5.49 11.93 10.64
N LYS A 3 -6.74 12.22 11.01
CA LYS A 3 -7.81 11.20 11.08
C LYS A 3 -8.09 10.58 9.71
N ALA A 4 -8.20 11.40 8.65
CA ALA A 4 -8.40 10.93 7.29
C ALA A 4 -7.24 10.03 6.82
N LEU A 5 -6.00 10.36 7.16
CA LEU A 5 -4.83 9.53 6.88
C LEU A 5 -4.91 8.16 7.56
N VAL A 6 -5.35 8.10 8.83
CA VAL A 6 -5.57 6.83 9.53
C VAL A 6 -6.63 5.99 8.84
N ILE A 7 -7.75 6.60 8.45
CA ILE A 7 -8.87 5.91 7.80
C ILE A 7 -8.44 5.39 6.43
N VAL A 8 -7.86 6.23 5.57
CA VAL A 8 -7.47 5.81 4.20
C VAL A 8 -6.38 4.76 4.22
N SER A 9 -5.41 4.85 5.13
CA SER A 9 -4.36 3.82 5.25
C SER A 9 -4.90 2.49 5.79
N ALA A 10 -5.94 2.51 6.63
CA ALA A 10 -6.65 1.30 7.05
C ALA A 10 -7.44 0.69 5.88
N LEU A 11 -8.17 1.52 5.12
CA LEU A 11 -8.90 1.07 3.93
C LEU A 11 -7.95 0.47 2.89
N LEU A 12 -6.78 1.08 2.68
CA LEU A 12 -5.75 0.55 1.79
C LEU A 12 -5.25 -0.81 2.25
N LEU A 13 -5.04 -1.00 3.57
CA LEU A 13 -4.64 -2.30 4.12
C LEU A 13 -5.73 -3.37 3.90
N VAL A 14 -7.00 -3.01 4.11
CA VAL A 14 -8.14 -3.89 3.83
C VAL A 14 -8.21 -4.22 2.34
N ALA A 15 -8.03 -3.24 1.45
CA ALA A 15 -8.03 -3.46 0.00
C ALA A 15 -6.94 -4.44 -0.44
N PHE A 16 -5.73 -4.35 0.14
CA PHE A 16 -4.69 -5.35 -0.10
C PHE A 16 -5.05 -6.73 0.47
N ALA A 17 -5.63 -6.83 1.66
CA ALA A 17 -6.05 -8.12 2.21
C ALA A 17 -7.11 -8.78 1.31
N VAL A 18 -8.09 -8.01 0.85
CA VAL A 18 -9.10 -8.45 -0.12
C VAL A 18 -8.44 -8.86 -1.44
N GLN A 19 -7.40 -8.15 -1.90
CA GLN A 19 -6.68 -8.49 -3.14
C GLN A 19 -6.16 -9.93 -3.17
N PHE A 20 -5.64 -10.43 -2.05
CA PHE A 20 -5.17 -11.83 -1.95
C PHE A 20 -6.32 -12.83 -1.99
N VAL A 21 -7.47 -12.50 -1.37
CA VAL A 21 -8.68 -13.33 -1.46
C VAL A 21 -9.16 -13.38 -2.91
N LEU A 22 -9.22 -12.24 -3.60
CA LEU A 22 -9.63 -12.18 -5.00
C LEU A 22 -8.66 -12.91 -5.93
N ALA A 23 -7.34 -12.87 -5.63
CA ALA A 23 -6.34 -13.66 -6.35
C ALA A 23 -6.58 -15.16 -6.18
N ALA A 24 -6.88 -15.60 -4.95
CA ALA A 24 -7.20 -16.99 -4.65
C ALA A 24 -8.48 -17.43 -5.36
N VAL A 25 -9.54 -16.60 -5.32
CA VAL A 25 -10.79 -16.88 -6.05
C VAL A 25 -10.51 -17.11 -7.54
N GLY A 26 -9.75 -16.22 -8.19
CA GLY A 26 -9.38 -16.41 -9.59
C GLY A 26 -8.56 -17.67 -9.83
N GLY A 27 -7.57 -17.96 -8.98
CA GLY A 27 -6.69 -19.12 -9.14
C GLY A 27 -7.36 -20.48 -8.88
N PHE A 28 -8.40 -20.49 -8.04
CA PHE A 28 -9.14 -21.71 -7.70
C PHE A 28 -10.44 -21.90 -8.49
N THR A 29 -10.90 -20.90 -9.26
CA THR A 29 -12.11 -21.01 -10.10
C THR A 29 -11.91 -22.01 -11.23
N ARG A 30 -12.86 -22.96 -11.39
CA ARG A 30 -12.86 -23.97 -12.48
C ARG A 30 -14.27 -24.12 -13.10
N PRO A 31 -14.39 -24.19 -14.44
CA PRO A 31 -13.33 -23.96 -15.42
C PRO A 31 -12.80 -22.53 -15.34
N ALA A 32 -11.50 -22.35 -15.61
CA ALA A 32 -10.91 -21.01 -15.63
C ALA A 32 -11.45 -20.29 -16.88
N GLY A 33 -12.23 -19.24 -16.67
CA GLY A 33 -12.74 -18.36 -17.73
C GLY A 33 -11.99 -17.02 -17.74
N GLU A 34 -12.21 -16.23 -18.80
CA GLU A 34 -11.58 -14.91 -18.98
C GLU A 34 -11.85 -13.96 -17.81
N ASP A 35 -13.01 -14.10 -17.15
CA ASP A 35 -13.43 -13.24 -16.02
C ASP A 35 -12.99 -13.75 -14.64
N ALA A 36 -12.27 -14.88 -14.54
CA ALA A 36 -11.92 -15.48 -13.25
C ALA A 36 -11.17 -14.50 -12.32
N TYR A 37 -10.41 -13.57 -12.89
CA TYR A 37 -9.66 -12.55 -12.17
C TYR A 37 -10.27 -11.13 -12.27
N ALA A 38 -11.49 -10.97 -12.79
CA ALA A 38 -12.07 -9.64 -13.04
C ALA A 38 -12.09 -8.75 -11.79
N LEU A 39 -12.54 -9.29 -10.65
CA LEU A 39 -12.56 -8.53 -9.39
C LEU A 39 -11.15 -8.24 -8.86
N HIS A 40 -10.22 -9.18 -8.98
CA HIS A 40 -8.81 -8.97 -8.63
C HIS A 40 -8.20 -7.84 -9.46
N SER A 41 -8.50 -7.82 -10.77
CA SER A 41 -8.05 -6.77 -11.68
C SER A 41 -8.64 -5.41 -11.32
N VAL A 42 -9.96 -5.31 -11.10
CA VAL A 42 -10.61 -4.04 -10.72
C VAL A 42 -10.04 -3.47 -9.42
N ASN A 43 -9.88 -4.30 -8.38
CA ASN A 43 -9.32 -3.83 -7.12
C ASN A 43 -7.84 -3.44 -7.25
N GLY A 44 -7.04 -4.22 -8.00
CA GLY A 44 -5.61 -3.97 -8.23
C GLY A 44 -5.30 -2.79 -9.15
N MET A 45 -6.16 -2.51 -10.14
CA MET A 45 -5.93 -1.50 -11.18
C MET A 45 -6.66 -0.18 -10.93
N ALA A 46 -7.68 -0.16 -10.06
CA ALA A 46 -8.43 1.06 -9.75
C ALA A 46 -8.40 1.38 -8.24
N VAL A 47 -8.92 0.48 -7.40
CA VAL A 47 -9.15 0.77 -5.98
C VAL A 47 -7.84 1.01 -5.23
N ILE A 48 -6.89 0.07 -5.31
CA ILE A 48 -5.59 0.18 -4.64
C ILE A 48 -4.81 1.41 -5.12
N PRO A 49 -4.63 1.67 -6.44
CA PRO A 49 -3.96 2.88 -6.93
C PRO A 49 -4.58 4.19 -6.43
N ILE A 50 -5.92 4.29 -6.41
CA ILE A 50 -6.59 5.49 -5.89
C ILE A 50 -6.29 5.65 -4.39
N LEU A 51 -6.39 4.57 -3.61
CA LEU A 51 -6.13 4.61 -2.17
C LEU A 51 -4.66 4.90 -1.85
N THR A 52 -3.68 4.44 -2.63
CA THR A 52 -2.27 4.77 -2.42
C THR A 52 -2.00 6.26 -2.67
N VAL A 53 -2.54 6.83 -3.75
CA VAL A 53 -2.44 8.27 -4.04
C VAL A 53 -3.10 9.10 -2.94
N LEU A 54 -4.32 8.74 -2.53
CA LEU A 54 -5.02 9.44 -1.43
C LEU A 54 -4.25 9.35 -0.11
N THR A 55 -3.61 8.21 0.16
CA THR A 55 -2.77 8.03 1.36
C THR A 55 -1.57 8.97 1.34
N ALA A 56 -0.85 9.07 0.23
CA ALA A 56 0.26 10.00 0.07
C ALA A 56 -0.20 11.47 0.19
N LEU A 57 -1.30 11.82 -0.47
CA LEU A 57 -1.90 13.15 -0.40
C LEU A 57 -2.27 13.52 1.04
N PHE A 58 -2.97 12.64 1.76
CA PHE A 58 -3.37 12.91 3.14
C PHE A 58 -2.19 12.93 4.12
N ALA A 59 -1.09 12.23 3.83
CA ALA A 59 0.15 12.37 4.59
C ALA A 59 0.74 13.79 4.43
N ALA A 60 0.80 14.31 3.20
CA ALA A 60 1.24 15.67 2.93
C ALA A 60 0.29 16.71 3.57
N LEU A 61 -1.02 16.59 3.37
CA LEU A 61 -2.00 17.52 3.94
C LEU A 61 -2.13 17.43 5.48
N ALA A 62 -1.72 16.30 6.08
CA ALA A 62 -1.59 16.17 7.53
C ALA A 62 -0.35 16.86 8.10
N LYS A 63 0.50 17.43 7.25
CA LYS A 63 1.81 18.00 7.59
C LYS A 63 2.66 16.96 8.35
N ALA A 64 2.64 15.73 7.86
CA ALA A 64 3.43 14.65 8.44
C ALA A 64 4.95 14.91 8.24
N PRO A 65 5.83 14.33 9.07
CA PRO A 65 7.27 14.39 8.84
C PRO A 65 7.64 13.84 7.46
N GLY A 66 8.67 14.41 6.82
CA GLY A 66 9.09 14.02 5.47
C GLY A 66 9.32 12.52 5.29
N LYS A 67 9.86 11.84 6.32
CA LYS A 67 10.01 10.36 6.34
C LYS A 67 8.68 9.62 6.21
N VAL A 68 7.61 10.12 6.85
CA VAL A 68 6.26 9.52 6.76
C VAL A 68 5.64 9.79 5.40
N ILE A 69 5.86 10.98 4.82
CA ILE A 69 5.41 11.30 3.45
C ILE A 69 6.10 10.37 2.44
N GLY A 70 7.43 10.22 2.54
CA GLY A 70 8.18 9.30 1.68
C GLY A 70 7.71 7.85 1.81
N LEU A 71 7.45 7.38 3.04
CA LEU A 71 6.87 6.05 3.28
C LEU A 71 5.47 5.91 2.67
N ALA A 72 4.65 6.97 2.67
CA ALA A 72 3.32 6.96 2.06
C ALA A 72 3.34 7.04 0.53
N ILE A 73 4.41 7.55 -0.08
CA ILE A 73 4.62 7.57 -1.54
C ILE A 73 5.08 6.20 -2.05
N LEU A 74 5.90 5.47 -1.28
CA LEU A 74 6.48 4.19 -1.68
C LEU A 74 5.46 3.17 -2.26
N PRO A 75 4.24 2.98 -1.68
CA PRO A 75 3.22 2.10 -2.25
C PRO A 75 2.83 2.43 -3.70
N ILE A 76 2.94 3.68 -4.15
CA ILE A 76 2.63 4.06 -5.54
C ILE A 76 3.57 3.33 -6.50
N GLY A 77 4.88 3.36 -6.22
CA GLY A 77 5.87 2.66 -7.04
C GLY A 77 5.67 1.14 -7.05
N LEU A 78 5.38 0.56 -5.88
CA LEU A 78 5.13 -0.89 -5.76
C LEU A 78 3.87 -1.32 -6.52
N VAL A 79 2.82 -0.50 -6.52
CA VAL A 79 1.57 -0.75 -7.25
C VAL A 79 1.75 -0.59 -8.76
N VAL A 80 2.56 0.37 -9.22
CA VAL A 80 2.92 0.47 -10.65
C VAL A 80 3.75 -0.73 -11.11
N LEU A 81 4.62 -1.25 -10.25
CA LEU A 81 5.43 -2.42 -10.56
C LEU A 81 4.59 -3.70 -10.71
N GLN A 82 3.43 -3.81 -10.03
CA GLN A 82 2.57 -4.99 -10.08
C GLN A 82 2.13 -5.41 -11.49
N PRO A 83 1.48 -4.55 -12.30
CA PRO A 83 1.08 -4.91 -13.65
C PRO A 83 2.28 -5.16 -14.57
N LEU A 84 3.42 -4.47 -14.36
CA LEU A 84 4.63 -4.72 -15.15
C LEU A 84 5.17 -6.14 -14.94
N ILE A 85 5.19 -6.63 -13.69
CA ILE A 85 5.59 -8.01 -13.39
C ILE A 85 4.58 -8.99 -13.99
N ALA A 86 3.28 -8.72 -13.88
CA ALA A 86 2.24 -9.59 -14.43
C ALA A 86 2.33 -9.71 -15.96
N MET A 87 2.49 -8.59 -16.67
CA MET A 87 2.68 -8.56 -18.11
C MET A 87 3.93 -9.33 -18.55
N LEU A 88 5.02 -9.23 -17.77
CA LEU A 88 6.24 -9.99 -18.07
C LEU A 88 6.07 -11.50 -17.85
N ALA A 89 5.30 -11.90 -16.82
CA ALA A 89 4.97 -13.30 -16.59
C ALA A 89 4.13 -13.87 -17.73
N GLU A 90 3.14 -13.12 -18.21
CA GLU A 90 2.29 -13.47 -19.34
C GLU A 90 3.07 -13.51 -20.66
N ALA A 91 3.98 -12.57 -20.90
CA ALA A 91 4.88 -12.59 -22.05
C ALA A 91 5.87 -13.77 -22.04
N SER A 92 5.99 -14.47 -20.91
CA SER A 92 6.89 -15.62 -20.72
C SER A 92 6.16 -16.97 -20.82
N THR A 93 5.03 -17.03 -21.52
CA THR A 93 4.36 -18.31 -21.86
C THR A 93 5.01 -19.00 -23.05
N ASP A 94 4.72 -20.29 -23.23
CA ASP A 94 5.11 -21.01 -24.45
C ASP A 94 4.20 -20.66 -25.65
N ALA A 95 4.49 -21.26 -26.81
CA ALA A 95 3.72 -21.02 -28.05
C ALA A 95 2.23 -21.44 -27.96
N SER A 96 1.86 -22.25 -26.97
CA SER A 96 0.48 -22.65 -26.69
C SER A 96 -0.21 -21.78 -25.63
N GLY A 97 0.50 -20.77 -25.08
CA GLY A 97 -0.01 -19.90 -24.03
C GLY A 97 0.08 -20.50 -22.62
N VAL A 98 0.78 -21.63 -22.45
CA VAL A 98 0.96 -22.27 -21.14
C VAL A 98 2.13 -21.62 -20.40
N SER A 99 1.98 -21.43 -19.07
CA SER A 99 3.03 -20.84 -18.25
C SER A 99 4.32 -21.69 -18.25
N THR A 100 5.45 -21.06 -18.57
CA THR A 100 6.77 -21.69 -18.44
C THR A 100 7.29 -21.59 -17.01
N PRO A 101 8.34 -22.35 -16.61
CA PRO A 101 8.98 -22.17 -15.31
C PRO A 101 9.45 -20.73 -15.04
N LEU A 102 9.93 -20.03 -16.09
CA LEU A 102 10.30 -18.63 -16.01
C LEU A 102 9.08 -17.75 -15.74
N GLY A 103 8.01 -17.90 -16.54
CA GLY A 103 6.76 -17.16 -16.34
C GLY A 103 6.16 -17.38 -14.96
N LEU A 104 6.16 -18.61 -14.44
CA LEU A 104 5.72 -18.92 -13.08
C LEU A 104 6.61 -18.26 -12.02
N THR A 105 7.93 -18.22 -12.22
CA THR A 105 8.85 -17.55 -11.30
C THR A 105 8.56 -16.04 -11.25
N ILE A 106 8.34 -15.41 -12.40
CA ILE A 106 7.98 -13.99 -12.49
C ILE A 106 6.59 -13.73 -11.88
N GLY A 107 5.62 -14.61 -12.11
CA GLY A 107 4.33 -14.58 -11.43
C GLY A 107 4.46 -14.70 -9.90
N GLY A 108 5.41 -15.49 -9.41
CA GLY A 108 5.77 -15.54 -7.99
C GLY A 108 6.30 -14.20 -7.46
N LEU A 109 7.09 -13.46 -8.25
CA LEU A 109 7.56 -12.12 -7.89
C LEU A 109 6.41 -11.11 -7.80
N HIS A 110 5.36 -11.25 -8.59
CA HIS A 110 4.14 -10.43 -8.49
C HIS A 110 3.49 -10.62 -7.11
N ALA A 111 3.30 -11.86 -6.70
CA ALA A 111 2.78 -12.19 -5.36
C ALA A 111 3.69 -11.66 -4.23
N LEU A 112 5.01 -11.83 -4.37
CA LEU A 112 5.99 -11.35 -3.39
C LEU A 112 5.96 -9.82 -3.26
N ASN A 113 5.92 -9.10 -4.38
CA ASN A 113 5.80 -7.63 -4.37
C ASN A 113 4.50 -7.19 -3.67
N GLY A 114 3.43 -7.99 -3.76
CA GLY A 114 2.17 -7.74 -3.07
C GLY A 114 2.34 -7.81 -1.55
N ILE A 115 3.07 -8.81 -1.07
CA ILE A 115 3.39 -8.98 0.36
C ILE A 115 4.26 -7.82 0.87
N ILE A 116 5.25 -7.40 0.07
CA ILE A 116 6.09 -6.23 0.40
C ILE A 116 5.24 -4.97 0.50
N ALA A 117 4.32 -4.75 -0.45
CA ALA A 117 3.40 -3.61 -0.42
C ALA A 117 2.53 -3.59 0.84
N VAL A 118 1.99 -4.74 1.27
CA VAL A 118 1.27 -4.86 2.56
C VAL A 118 2.15 -4.41 3.71
N HIS A 119 3.40 -4.90 3.78
CA HIS A 119 4.31 -4.55 4.88
C HIS A 119 4.56 -3.03 4.94
N VAL A 120 4.78 -2.40 3.79
CA VAL A 120 4.93 -0.93 3.69
C VAL A 120 3.66 -0.22 4.17
N VAL A 121 2.48 -0.65 3.72
CA VAL A 121 1.19 -0.04 4.12
C VAL A 121 0.92 -0.20 5.61
N VAL A 122 1.29 -1.34 6.22
CA VAL A 122 1.25 -1.51 7.69
C VAL A 122 2.14 -0.47 8.38
N GLY A 123 3.34 -0.21 7.85
CA GLY A 123 4.23 0.85 8.32
C GLY A 123 3.60 2.24 8.24
N VAL A 124 2.97 2.57 7.10
CA VAL A 124 2.23 3.82 6.90
C VAL A 124 1.10 3.96 7.91
N HIS A 125 0.29 2.92 8.09
CA HIS A 125 -0.86 2.94 9.00
C HIS A 125 -0.42 3.12 10.46
N ARG A 126 0.67 2.45 10.88
CA ARG A 126 1.26 2.63 12.22
C ARG A 126 1.73 4.08 12.43
N ALA A 127 2.43 4.65 11.45
CA ALA A 127 2.88 6.05 11.51
C ALA A 127 1.70 7.03 11.55
N ALA A 128 0.66 6.79 10.75
CA ALA A 128 -0.56 7.59 10.74
C ALA A 128 -1.24 7.61 12.10
N ARG A 129 -1.36 6.44 12.76
CA ARG A 129 -1.92 6.33 14.10
C ARG A 129 -1.11 7.09 15.13
N GLN A 130 0.22 6.98 15.09
CA GLN A 130 1.11 7.72 15.99
C GLN A 130 0.94 9.24 15.84
N LEU A 131 0.81 9.74 14.61
CA LEU A 131 0.56 11.17 14.35
C LEU A 131 -0.81 11.65 14.87
N ALA A 132 -1.79 10.75 14.93
CA ALA A 132 -3.14 11.07 15.39
C ALA A 132 -3.29 11.07 16.92
N VAL A 133 -2.28 10.60 17.67
CA VAL A 133 -2.28 10.68 19.14
C VAL A 133 -2.19 12.15 19.57
N PRO A 134 -3.13 12.65 20.40
CA PRO A 134 -3.03 14.00 20.96
C PRO A 134 -1.79 14.11 21.86
N VAL A 135 -1.02 15.19 21.72
CA VAL A 135 0.02 15.51 22.72
C VAL A 135 -0.70 16.09 23.94
N PRO A 136 -0.52 15.55 25.16
CA PRO A 136 -1.10 16.13 26.36
C PRO A 136 -0.64 17.58 26.53
N ALA A 137 -1.59 18.49 26.72
CA ALA A 137 -1.30 19.88 27.04
C ALA A 137 -0.72 19.97 28.46
N GLY A 138 0.60 19.78 28.60
CA GLY A 138 1.23 19.76 29.92
C GLY A 138 2.76 19.91 29.94
N THR A 139 3.44 19.80 28.80
CA THR A 139 4.91 19.94 28.75
C THR A 139 5.35 21.28 28.18
N ALA A 140 4.56 22.34 28.40
CA ALA A 140 5.11 23.69 28.35
C ALA A 140 5.95 23.85 29.63
N ARG A 141 7.19 23.35 29.59
CA ARG A 141 8.20 23.66 30.61
C ARG A 141 8.41 25.17 30.53
N LEU A 142 7.75 25.90 31.42
CA LEU A 142 8.04 27.28 31.73
C LEU A 142 9.50 27.32 32.18
N VAL A 143 10.40 27.60 31.25
CA VAL A 143 11.75 28.05 31.60
C VAL A 143 11.59 29.54 31.90
N THR A 144 11.17 29.85 33.12
CA THR A 144 11.38 31.17 33.69
C THR A 144 12.89 31.37 33.79
N ARG A 145 13.42 32.29 32.98
CA ARG A 145 14.76 32.84 33.17
C ARG A 145 14.73 33.60 34.50
N GLU A 146 15.16 32.94 35.57
CA GLU A 146 15.57 33.63 36.79
C GLU A 146 17.02 34.10 36.62
N GLY A 147 17.26 35.39 36.88
CA GLY A 147 18.58 35.92 37.20
C GLY A 147 19.16 36.89 36.19
N GLU A 148 18.73 38.14 36.24
CA GLU A 148 19.58 39.28 35.87
C GLU A 148 19.76 40.14 37.13
N PRO A 149 20.96 40.22 37.73
CA PRO A 149 21.24 41.16 38.81
C PRO A 149 21.60 42.55 38.24
N ALA A 150 21.16 43.56 38.97
CA ALA A 150 21.26 45.00 38.71
C ALA A 150 22.68 45.57 38.74
#